data_AF-A0A2M7V330-F1
#
_entry.id   AF-A0A2M7V330-F1
#
_cell.length_a   1.000
_cell.length_b   1.000
_cell.length_c   1.000
_cell.angle_alpha   90.00
_cell.angle_beta   90.00
_cell.angle_gamma   90.00
#
_symmetry.space_group_name_H-M   'P 1'
#
loop_
_entity.id
_entity.type
_entity.pdbx_description
1 polymer ?
#
loop_
_entity_poly.entity_id
_entity_poly.type
_entity_poly.pdbx_seq_one_letter_code
_entity_poly.pdbx_strand_id
1 'polypeptide(L)'
;MSFFRKQHNKIRVLPILFGSCLFLVFVAIYGIWYFSHTLSSSDLLSNDFVKNAVVKQIGEENGDLYDLVPIFLGFSEPQTYLIEFLNNTELRPGGGFIGSYAVVSIDRGQVTIDAIDGTENLDRNAPLSLLSPPPAPLETHLGVTKWFFRDSNWSPDFKESALQGLSLYRTEGGVMADSIDGIIGITPTVLERLLKVVGSVTVQGNIFTAENVTEKLEYEVEYAYEDKGIHVQDRKDILEPLFLEVMNRLKQNIITKYPLYLETFTALANEKQILFYHTDADVNAILATRDWTGSVVATDGDYVQWVDANLGSLKTDYALDRTLSYAIIGKREGRYIAQATMTYVHRGTFDWRTTRYITYSRVYAPLGSIFQSVQGTLKSGDAIQSSQVNMGEDLGKSWFGTSFSIEPGQTKILQFTYLLPASFSEQDTYHLLVQKQAGTIDHALTLDLDFATLLQSAEPPEVEGQRRDGKYVYTTDLSVDREFFVQL
;
A
#
# COMPACT_ATOMS: atom_id res chain seq x y z
N MET A 1 26.92 -3.28 98.11
CA MET A 1 27.15 -2.01 97.38
C MET A 1 27.85 -2.38 96.07
N SER A 2 27.12 -2.50 94.95
CA SER A 2 26.94 -1.45 93.91
C SER A 2 28.27 -1.02 93.27
N PHE A 3 28.54 -1.02 91.96
CA PHE A 3 27.88 -1.45 90.72
C PHE A 3 28.97 -1.20 89.64
N PHE A 4 29.49 -2.22 88.94
CA PHE A 4 30.29 -1.98 87.73
C PHE A 4 29.34 -1.92 86.53
N ARG A 5 29.11 -0.71 85.99
CA ARG A 5 28.24 -0.47 84.84
C ARG A 5 29.07 -0.59 83.55
N LYS A 6 28.83 -1.66 82.78
CA LYS A 6 29.34 -1.83 81.41
C LYS A 6 28.86 -0.69 80.51
N GLN A 7 29.79 -0.05 79.81
CA GLN A 7 29.54 0.93 78.75
C GLN A 7 29.17 0.16 77.46
N HIS A 8 27.90 0.23 77.04
CA HIS A 8 27.49 -0.22 75.70
C HIS A 8 27.67 0.95 74.72
N ASN A 9 28.62 0.84 73.80
CA ASN A 9 28.70 1.68 72.61
C ASN A 9 27.46 1.42 71.75
N LYS A 10 26.44 2.30 71.85
CA LYS A 10 25.31 2.31 70.92
C LYS A 10 25.83 2.77 69.56
N ILE A 11 26.02 1.83 68.65
CA ILE A 11 26.24 2.10 67.23
C ILE A 11 25.08 3.00 66.76
N ARG A 12 25.40 4.18 66.22
CA ARG A 12 24.41 5.12 65.70
C ARG A 12 23.90 4.58 64.35
N VAL A 13 22.91 3.69 64.39
CA VAL A 13 22.33 3.02 63.20
C VAL A 13 21.53 4.00 62.33
N LEU A 14 20.87 4.99 62.94
CA LEU A 14 19.97 5.91 62.25
C LEU A 14 20.68 6.88 61.27
N PRO A 15 21.83 7.51 61.62
CA PRO A 15 22.60 8.35 60.69
C PRO A 15 23.21 7.55 59.53
N ILE A 16 23.57 6.28 59.76
CA ILE A 16 24.13 5.40 58.74
C ILE A 16 23.05 5.02 57.72
N LEU A 17 21.84 4.67 58.19
CA LEU A 17 20.69 4.39 57.31
C LEU A 17 20.29 5.63 56.48
N PHE A 18 20.27 6.81 57.11
CA PHE A 18 19.91 8.06 56.41
C PHE A 18 20.97 8.46 55.37
N GLY A 19 22.26 8.35 55.71
CA GLY A 19 23.35 8.57 54.76
C GLY A 19 23.37 7.55 53.61
N SER A 20 23.01 6.30 53.88
CA SER A 20 22.93 5.25 52.86
C SER A 20 21.76 5.49 51.89
N CYS A 21 20.60 5.94 52.38
CA CYS A 21 19.48 6.33 51.50
C CYS A 21 19.83 7.53 50.61
N LEU A 22 20.47 8.56 51.17
CA LEU A 22 20.89 9.74 50.41
C LEU A 22 21.93 9.40 49.33
N PHE A 23 22.86 8.50 49.65
CA PHE A 23 23.83 7.99 48.69
C PHE A 23 23.17 7.20 47.56
N LEU A 24 22.21 6.31 47.86
CA LEU A 24 21.46 5.56 46.84
C LEU A 24 20.63 6.47 45.93
N VAL A 25 20.00 7.51 46.48
CA VAL A 25 19.27 8.52 45.68
C VAL A 25 20.24 9.29 44.79
N PHE A 26 21.41 9.68 45.30
CA PHE A 26 22.42 10.38 44.51
C PHE A 26 23.00 9.49 43.40
N VAL A 27 23.28 8.21 43.68
CA VAL A 27 23.71 7.23 42.68
C VAL A 27 22.61 6.98 41.64
N ALA A 28 21.35 6.97 42.04
CA ALA A 28 20.23 6.84 41.10
C ALA A 28 20.09 8.08 40.21
N ILE A 29 20.17 9.29 40.77
CA ILE A 29 20.11 10.55 40.01
C ILE A 29 21.32 10.68 39.08
N TYR A 30 22.52 10.38 39.56
CA TYR A 30 23.73 10.38 38.75
C TYR A 30 23.68 9.29 37.69
N GLY A 31 23.14 8.10 38.02
CA GLY A 31 22.88 7.03 37.07
C GLY A 31 21.91 7.48 35.97
N ILE A 32 20.78 8.10 36.32
CA ILE A 32 19.82 8.64 35.34
C ILE A 32 20.46 9.75 34.50
N TRP A 33 21.23 10.65 35.11
CA TRP A 33 21.94 11.73 34.41
C TRP A 33 23.01 11.17 33.46
N TYR A 34 23.84 10.24 33.93
CA TYR A 34 24.86 9.56 33.14
C TYR A 34 24.20 8.80 31.99
N PHE A 35 23.23 7.92 32.27
CA PHE A 35 22.48 7.17 31.26
C PHE A 35 21.82 8.11 30.23
N SER A 36 21.18 9.21 30.65
CA SER A 36 20.56 10.17 29.73
C SER A 36 21.56 10.98 28.89
N HIS A 37 22.84 11.05 29.27
CA HIS A 37 23.88 11.79 28.55
C HIS A 37 24.91 10.90 27.85
N THR A 38 24.99 9.61 28.17
CA THR A 38 25.94 8.66 27.56
C THR A 38 25.31 7.58 26.71
N LEU A 39 24.03 7.22 26.91
CA LEU A 39 23.37 6.28 26.01
C LEU A 39 22.89 7.02 24.77
N SER A 40 23.36 6.57 23.62
CA SER A 40 22.71 6.94 22.37
C SER A 40 21.38 6.19 22.23
N SER A 41 20.45 6.74 21.46
CA SER A 41 19.18 6.06 21.16
C SER A 41 19.40 4.70 20.47
N SER A 42 20.50 4.54 19.72
CA SER A 42 20.86 3.24 19.11
C SER A 42 21.35 2.23 20.15
N ASP A 43 22.09 2.65 21.18
CA ASP A 43 22.46 1.78 22.32
C ASP A 43 21.22 1.33 23.10
N LEU A 44 20.19 2.18 23.18
CA LEU A 44 18.91 1.85 23.82
C LEU A 44 18.11 0.84 22.98
N LEU A 45 18.02 1.06 21.66
CA LEU A 45 17.27 0.19 20.74
C LEU A 45 17.96 -1.15 20.47
N SER A 46 19.28 -1.26 20.68
CA SER A 46 20.00 -2.53 20.57
C SER A 46 20.01 -3.34 21.87
N ASN A 47 19.42 -2.82 22.95
CA ASN A 47 19.42 -3.50 24.25
C ASN A 47 18.32 -4.58 24.33
N ASP A 48 18.69 -5.82 24.66
CA ASP A 48 17.76 -6.96 24.78
C ASP A 48 16.58 -6.71 25.74
N PHE A 49 16.80 -5.98 26.84
CA PHE A 49 15.71 -5.65 27.76
C PHE A 49 14.70 -4.71 27.10
N VAL A 50 15.17 -3.71 26.37
CA VAL A 50 14.31 -2.75 25.66
C VAL A 50 13.60 -3.44 24.50
N LYS A 51 14.30 -4.24 23.71
CA LYS A 51 13.70 -5.08 22.65
C LYS A 51 12.57 -5.93 23.21
N ASN A 52 12.84 -6.74 24.24
CA ASN A 52 11.83 -7.61 24.83
C ASN A 52 10.65 -6.84 25.43
N ALA A 53 10.89 -5.67 26.03
CA ALA A 53 9.83 -4.83 26.58
C ALA A 53 8.94 -4.24 25.47
N VAL A 54 9.54 -3.74 24.38
CA VAL A 54 8.80 -3.17 23.24
C VAL A 54 8.06 -4.25 22.49
N VAL A 55 8.70 -5.38 22.15
CA VAL A 55 8.07 -6.53 21.47
C VAL A 55 6.87 -7.02 22.26
N LYS A 56 6.99 -7.17 23.59
CA LYS A 56 5.86 -7.54 24.44
C LYS A 56 4.70 -6.53 24.39
N GLN A 57 5.00 -5.26 24.14
CA GLN A 57 4.02 -4.19 24.07
C GLN A 57 3.35 -4.05 22.70
N ILE A 58 4.06 -4.37 21.62
CA ILE A 58 3.52 -4.35 20.24
C ILE A 58 2.96 -5.71 19.78
N GLY A 59 3.18 -6.79 20.53
CA GLY A 59 2.82 -8.16 20.16
C GLY A 59 4.03 -8.95 19.69
N GLU A 60 4.16 -10.21 20.11
CA GLU A 60 5.29 -11.08 19.72
C GLU A 60 5.31 -11.33 18.21
N GLU A 61 4.13 -11.35 17.58
CA GLU A 61 3.93 -11.43 16.14
C GLU A 61 4.48 -10.22 15.35
N ASN A 62 4.80 -9.13 16.06
CA ASN A 62 5.37 -7.91 15.49
C ASN A 62 6.86 -7.74 15.85
N GLY A 63 7.51 -8.81 16.34
CA GLY A 63 8.90 -8.75 16.83
C GLY A 63 9.93 -8.31 15.80
N ASP A 64 9.72 -8.66 14.54
CA ASP A 64 10.50 -8.24 13.36
C ASP A 64 10.23 -6.78 12.93
N LEU A 65 9.06 -6.19 13.27
CA LEU A 65 8.88 -4.72 13.12
C LEU A 65 9.85 -3.95 14.00
N TYR A 66 10.18 -4.49 15.19
CA TYR A 66 11.20 -3.89 16.04
C TYR A 66 12.56 -3.84 15.34
N ASP A 67 12.90 -4.86 14.55
CA ASP A 67 14.17 -4.94 13.84
C ASP A 67 14.22 -3.95 12.66
N LEU A 68 13.08 -3.60 12.08
CA LEU A 68 12.97 -2.58 11.03
C LEU A 68 13.08 -1.14 11.57
N VAL A 69 12.58 -0.87 12.79
CA VAL A 69 12.51 0.50 13.33
C VAL A 69 13.86 1.22 13.38
N PRO A 70 14.96 0.63 13.89
CA PRO A 70 16.28 1.28 13.88
C PRO A 70 16.79 1.62 12.49
N ILE A 71 16.46 0.79 11.49
CA ILE A 71 16.83 1.02 10.08
C ILE A 71 15.99 2.18 9.55
N PHE A 72 14.67 2.06 9.57
CA PHE A 72 13.76 3.07 9.02
C PHE A 72 13.86 4.46 9.66
N LEU A 73 14.29 4.53 10.92
CA LEU A 73 14.52 5.79 11.63
C LEU A 73 15.97 6.28 11.57
N GLY A 74 16.83 5.62 10.80
CA GLY A 74 18.22 6.01 10.60
C GLY A 74 19.10 5.94 11.85
N PHE A 75 18.80 5.03 12.79
CA PHE A 75 19.64 4.78 13.96
C PHE A 75 20.81 3.85 13.66
N SER A 76 20.66 2.96 12.66
CA SER A 76 21.76 2.12 12.15
C SER A 76 22.71 2.94 11.27
N GLU A 77 22.15 3.62 10.28
CA GLU A 77 22.81 4.54 9.36
C GLU A 77 21.77 5.53 8.80
N PRO A 78 22.14 6.74 8.35
CA PRO A 78 21.20 7.65 7.71
C PRO A 78 20.50 6.97 6.53
N GLN A 79 19.21 7.21 6.38
CA GLN A 79 18.39 6.64 5.30
C GLN A 79 17.74 7.74 4.47
N THR A 80 17.64 7.56 3.16
CA THR A 80 16.88 8.45 2.27
C THR A 80 15.77 7.68 1.55
N TYR A 81 14.54 8.17 1.69
CA TYR A 81 13.35 7.55 1.11
C TYR A 81 12.77 8.39 -0.03
N LEU A 82 12.49 7.75 -1.16
CA LEU A 82 11.60 8.29 -2.20
C LEU A 82 10.17 7.90 -1.86
N ILE A 83 9.32 8.88 -1.58
CA ILE A 83 7.90 8.68 -1.30
C ILE A 83 7.11 8.99 -2.58
N GLU A 84 6.41 7.99 -3.10
CA GLU A 84 5.52 8.12 -4.25
C GLU A 84 4.09 8.35 -3.75
N PHE A 85 3.48 9.49 -4.08
CA PHE A 85 2.08 9.76 -3.74
C PHE A 85 1.16 9.13 -4.80
N LEU A 86 0.74 7.90 -4.53
CA LEU A 86 -0.08 7.05 -5.40
C LEU A 86 -1.54 7.50 -5.34
N ASN A 87 -1.96 8.45 -6.17
CA ASN A 87 -3.35 8.91 -6.15
C ASN A 87 -4.31 7.82 -6.64
N ASN A 88 -4.93 7.11 -5.70
CA ASN A 88 -5.85 6.01 -5.97
C ASN A 88 -7.24 6.46 -6.43
N THR A 89 -7.51 7.77 -6.52
CA THR A 89 -8.68 8.31 -7.22
C THR A 89 -8.46 8.38 -8.74
N GLU A 90 -7.21 8.26 -9.19
CA GLU A 90 -6.82 8.05 -10.59
C GLU A 90 -5.96 6.79 -10.68
N LEU A 91 -6.62 5.63 -10.61
CA LEU A 91 -5.99 4.35 -10.36
C LEU A 91 -4.99 3.96 -11.46
N ARG A 92 -3.83 3.48 -11.02
CA ARG A 92 -2.82 2.82 -11.86
C ARG A 92 -2.57 1.41 -11.32
N PRO A 93 -2.00 0.50 -12.14
CA PRO A 93 -1.73 -0.87 -11.74
C PRO A 93 -1.00 -0.99 -10.40
N GLY A 94 0.05 -0.19 -10.20
CA GLY A 94 0.85 -0.18 -8.97
C GLY A 94 0.31 0.72 -7.84
N GLY A 95 -0.95 1.17 -7.89
CA GLY A 95 -1.63 1.77 -6.73
C GLY A 95 -2.31 3.12 -6.96
N GLY A 96 -1.94 3.86 -8.00
CA GLY A 96 -2.49 5.20 -8.25
C GLY A 96 -1.56 6.06 -9.08
N PHE A 97 -2.07 7.14 -9.67
CA PHE A 97 -1.23 8.05 -10.45
C PHE A 97 -0.22 8.77 -9.56
N ILE A 98 1.06 8.75 -9.95
CA ILE A 98 2.15 9.43 -9.24
C ILE A 98 2.18 10.88 -9.72
N GLY A 99 1.28 11.71 -9.19
CA GLY A 99 1.24 13.13 -9.52
C GLY A 99 2.31 13.94 -8.79
N SER A 100 2.74 13.47 -7.62
CA SER A 100 3.71 14.15 -6.77
C SER A 100 4.61 13.12 -6.09
N TYR A 101 5.75 13.58 -5.59
CA TYR A 101 6.67 12.76 -4.80
C TYR A 101 7.31 13.59 -3.70
N ALA A 102 7.95 12.91 -2.74
CA ALA A 102 8.84 13.54 -1.78
C ALA A 102 10.13 12.73 -1.63
N VAL A 103 11.23 13.40 -1.31
CA VAL A 103 12.49 12.78 -0.87
C VAL A 103 12.73 13.17 0.57
N VAL A 104 12.85 12.17 1.44
CA VAL A 104 12.95 12.38 2.88
C VAL A 104 14.15 11.63 3.43
N SER A 105 15.10 12.37 4.00
CA SER A 105 16.23 11.80 4.73
C SER A 105 15.91 11.70 6.22
N ILE A 106 16.33 10.59 6.84
CA ILE A 106 16.18 10.32 8.27
C ILE A 106 17.54 9.93 8.85
N ASP A 107 18.02 10.70 9.83
CA ASP A 107 19.23 10.41 10.62
C ASP A 107 18.88 10.45 12.11
N ARG A 108 18.97 9.31 12.79
CA ARG A 108 18.70 9.15 14.23
C ARG A 108 17.35 9.76 14.66
N GLY A 109 16.32 9.50 13.86
CA GLY A 109 14.95 9.98 14.05
C GLY A 109 14.72 11.46 13.67
N GLN A 110 15.74 12.17 13.20
CA GLN A 110 15.59 13.51 12.64
C GLN A 110 15.19 13.40 11.18
N VAL A 111 14.07 14.02 10.81
CA VAL A 111 13.48 13.98 9.47
C VAL A 111 13.81 15.27 8.75
N THR A 112 14.34 15.18 7.54
CA THR A 112 14.61 16.28 6.61
C THR A 112 13.88 16.04 5.30
N ILE A 113 13.18 17.05 4.79
CA ILE A 113 12.55 17.00 3.46
C ILE A 113 13.58 17.58 2.49
N ASP A 114 14.14 16.72 1.63
CA ASP A 114 15.14 17.11 0.63
C ASP A 114 14.47 17.63 -0.64
N ALA A 115 13.30 17.09 -0.97
CA ALA A 115 12.44 17.56 -2.05
C ALA A 115 10.98 17.17 -1.80
N ILE A 116 10.05 17.98 -2.27
CA ILE A 116 8.65 17.61 -2.46
C ILE A 116 8.09 18.43 -3.61
N ASP A 117 7.62 17.76 -4.65
CA ASP A 117 7.30 18.43 -5.91
C ASP A 117 6.29 17.63 -6.74
N GLY A 118 5.69 18.30 -7.73
CA GLY A 118 4.93 17.66 -8.79
C GLY A 118 5.83 17.01 -9.83
N THR A 119 5.42 15.84 -10.32
CA THR A 119 6.18 15.13 -11.37
C THR A 119 6.24 15.90 -12.69
N GLU A 120 5.29 16.81 -12.96
CA GLU A 120 5.29 17.66 -14.15
C GLU A 120 6.55 18.57 -14.25
N ASN A 121 7.18 18.87 -13.11
CA ASN A 121 8.41 19.64 -13.06
C ASN A 121 9.64 18.79 -13.40
N LEU A 122 9.63 17.48 -13.07
CA LEU A 122 10.62 16.52 -13.56
C LEU A 122 10.48 16.31 -15.06
N ASP A 123 9.26 15.99 -15.52
CA ASP A 123 8.98 15.68 -16.93
C ASP A 123 9.43 16.78 -17.89
N ARG A 124 9.25 18.05 -17.48
CA ARG A 124 9.60 19.22 -18.28
C ARG A 124 11.09 19.36 -18.50
N ASN A 125 11.88 18.97 -17.50
CA ASN A 125 13.33 19.05 -17.53
C ASN A 125 13.98 17.73 -17.98
N ALA A 126 13.17 16.70 -18.21
CA ALA A 126 13.63 15.37 -18.55
C ALA A 126 14.38 15.32 -19.89
N PRO A 127 15.51 14.59 -19.97
CA PRO A 127 16.22 14.35 -21.21
C PRO A 127 15.44 13.34 -22.08
N LEU A 128 14.49 13.81 -22.89
CA LEU A 128 13.57 12.97 -23.69
C LEU A 128 14.26 11.93 -24.58
N SER A 129 15.52 12.15 -24.98
CA SER A 129 16.33 11.20 -25.75
C SER A 129 16.75 9.96 -24.96
N LEU A 130 16.78 10.04 -23.62
CA LEU A 130 17.13 8.93 -22.73
C LEU A 130 15.89 8.13 -22.29
N LEU A 131 14.69 8.67 -22.47
CA LEU A 131 13.45 8.00 -22.09
C LEU A 131 12.98 7.03 -23.17
N SER A 132 12.57 5.84 -22.71
CA SER A 132 11.99 4.78 -23.54
C SER A 132 10.55 5.11 -23.94
N PRO A 133 10.00 4.46 -24.98
CA PRO A 133 8.56 4.49 -25.25
C PRO A 133 7.76 3.93 -24.06
N PRO A 134 6.57 4.45 -23.75
CA PRO A 134 5.73 3.90 -22.69
C PRO A 134 5.00 2.64 -23.17
N PRO A 135 4.38 1.88 -22.25
CA PRO A 135 3.38 0.89 -22.57
C PRO A 135 2.33 1.43 -23.56
N ALA A 136 2.03 0.65 -24.60
CA ALA A 136 1.15 1.08 -25.71
C ALA A 136 -0.22 1.64 -25.27
N PRO A 137 -0.89 1.13 -24.21
CA PRO A 137 -2.13 1.74 -23.74
C PRO A 137 -1.97 3.19 -23.25
N LEU A 138 -0.85 3.53 -22.59
CA LEU A 138 -0.58 4.89 -22.15
C LEU A 138 -0.41 5.83 -23.35
N GLU A 139 0.33 5.39 -24.38
CA GLU A 139 0.47 6.16 -25.61
C GLU A 139 -0.88 6.35 -26.32
N THR A 140 -1.66 5.28 -26.45
CA THR A 140 -2.92 5.29 -27.20
C THR A 140 -4.00 6.15 -26.54
N HIS A 141 -4.13 6.08 -25.21
CA HIS A 141 -5.22 6.74 -24.48
C HIS A 141 -4.85 8.11 -23.92
N LEU A 142 -3.59 8.30 -23.51
CA LEU A 142 -3.12 9.56 -22.90
C LEU A 142 -2.26 10.41 -23.85
N GLY A 143 -1.85 9.88 -25.01
CA GLY A 143 -0.98 10.60 -25.95
C GLY A 143 0.46 10.79 -25.43
N VAL A 144 0.84 10.04 -24.40
CA VAL A 144 2.16 10.09 -23.80
C VAL A 144 3.16 9.39 -24.73
N THR A 145 4.22 10.09 -25.15
CA THR A 145 5.19 9.58 -26.15
C THR A 145 6.46 9.01 -25.54
N LYS A 146 6.67 9.23 -24.23
CA LYS A 146 7.84 8.81 -23.46
C LYS A 146 7.40 8.27 -22.11
N TRP A 147 8.08 7.25 -21.62
CA TRP A 147 7.80 6.70 -20.31
C TRP A 147 8.45 7.58 -19.25
N PHE A 148 7.63 8.33 -18.52
CA PHE A 148 8.05 9.21 -17.44
C PHE A 148 7.84 8.56 -16.07
N PHE A 149 8.51 9.08 -15.05
CA PHE A 149 8.43 8.67 -13.66
C PHE A 149 6.98 8.63 -13.15
N ARG A 150 6.16 9.61 -13.53
CA ARG A 150 4.73 9.68 -13.15
C ARG A 150 3.88 8.47 -13.57
N ASP A 151 4.33 7.75 -14.61
CA ASP A 151 3.66 6.59 -15.21
C ASP A 151 4.46 5.29 -15.00
N SER A 152 5.47 5.32 -14.11
CA SER A 152 6.40 4.20 -13.88
C SER A 152 5.74 2.95 -13.27
N ASN A 153 4.63 3.13 -12.55
CA ASN A 153 3.92 2.07 -11.85
C ASN A 153 2.90 1.29 -12.71
N TRP A 154 3.30 0.97 -13.94
CA TRP A 154 2.48 0.20 -14.89
C TRP A 154 2.39 -1.29 -14.53
N SER A 155 3.38 -1.83 -13.82
CA SER A 155 3.33 -3.18 -13.28
C SER A 155 2.36 -3.23 -12.08
N PRO A 156 1.53 -4.27 -11.93
CA PRO A 156 0.79 -4.49 -10.67
C PRO A 156 1.69 -4.97 -9.53
N ASP A 157 2.94 -5.35 -9.83
CA ASP A 157 3.96 -5.65 -8.82
C ASP A 157 4.64 -4.34 -8.40
N PHE A 158 4.47 -3.93 -7.14
CA PHE A 158 5.02 -2.68 -6.66
C PHE A 158 6.55 -2.72 -6.58
N LYS A 159 7.19 -3.87 -6.35
CA LYS A 159 8.64 -3.98 -6.37
C LYS A 159 9.21 -3.67 -7.77
N GLU A 160 8.62 -4.25 -8.81
CA GLU A 160 9.01 -3.95 -10.20
C GLU A 160 8.73 -2.47 -10.55
N SER A 161 7.59 -1.94 -10.10
CA SER A 161 7.22 -0.54 -10.28
C SER A 161 8.19 0.42 -9.59
N ALA A 162 8.59 0.13 -8.36
CA ALA A 162 9.51 0.95 -7.57
C ALA A 162 10.90 0.99 -8.21
N LEU A 163 11.39 -0.15 -8.71
CA LEU A 163 12.65 -0.23 -9.47
C LEU A 163 12.59 0.60 -10.76
N GLN A 164 11.50 0.45 -11.52
CA GLN A 164 11.26 1.23 -12.73
C GLN A 164 11.14 2.74 -12.42
N GLY A 165 10.45 3.08 -11.34
CA GLY A 165 10.27 4.43 -10.81
C GLY A 165 11.61 5.07 -10.47
N LEU A 166 12.45 4.41 -9.67
CA LEU A 166 13.78 4.91 -9.32
C LEU A 166 14.67 5.11 -10.54
N SER A 167 14.61 4.20 -11.52
CA SER A 167 15.37 4.35 -12.76
C SER A 167 14.94 5.58 -13.56
N LEU A 168 13.63 5.84 -13.67
CA LEU A 168 13.09 7.00 -14.37
C LEU A 168 13.35 8.29 -13.61
N TYR A 169 13.12 8.28 -12.29
CA TYR A 169 13.44 9.38 -11.38
C TYR A 169 14.89 9.83 -11.52
N ARG A 170 15.84 8.89 -11.53
CA ARG A 170 17.27 9.17 -11.78
C ARG A 170 17.49 9.78 -13.16
N THR A 171 16.86 9.21 -14.19
CA THR A 171 17.02 9.66 -15.58
C THR A 171 16.48 11.09 -15.77
N GLU A 172 15.43 11.44 -15.06
CA GLU A 172 14.79 12.76 -15.09
C GLU A 172 15.48 13.81 -14.21
N GLY A 173 16.57 13.44 -13.53
CA GLY A 173 17.36 14.36 -12.71
C GLY A 173 16.81 14.55 -11.29
N GLY A 174 16.12 13.54 -10.76
CA GLY A 174 15.59 13.51 -9.41
C GLY A 174 16.64 13.81 -8.33
N VAL A 175 16.24 14.58 -7.33
CA VAL A 175 17.04 14.94 -6.16
C VAL A 175 17.44 13.68 -5.38
N MET A 176 18.73 13.54 -5.05
CA MET A 176 19.26 12.40 -4.28
C MET A 176 19.01 11.02 -4.90
N ALA A 177 18.73 10.91 -6.21
CA ALA A 177 18.36 9.64 -6.86
C ALA A 177 19.40 8.51 -6.72
N ASP A 178 20.67 8.84 -6.48
CA ASP A 178 21.76 7.87 -6.26
C ASP A 178 21.96 7.48 -4.79
N SER A 179 21.20 8.08 -3.88
CA SER A 179 21.26 7.84 -2.44
C SER A 179 19.94 7.32 -1.86
N ILE A 180 18.97 6.97 -2.69
CA ILE A 180 17.70 6.40 -2.24
C ILE A 180 17.93 4.98 -1.72
N ASP A 181 17.68 4.78 -0.42
CA ASP A 181 17.78 3.49 0.26
C ASP A 181 16.46 2.70 0.18
N GLY A 182 15.33 3.41 0.14
CA GLY A 182 14.00 2.79 0.04
C GLY A 182 12.97 3.66 -0.68
N ILE A 183 11.91 3.02 -1.14
CA ILE A 183 10.80 3.62 -1.87
C ILE A 183 9.51 3.27 -1.13
N ILE A 184 8.69 4.28 -0.87
CA ILE A 184 7.44 4.14 -0.12
C ILE A 184 6.30 4.67 -0.97
N GLY A 185 5.41 3.79 -1.41
CA GLY A 185 4.17 4.18 -2.06
C GLY A 185 3.10 4.47 -1.02
N ILE A 186 2.48 5.64 -1.05
CA ILE A 186 1.35 5.96 -0.16
C ILE A 186 0.16 6.53 -0.94
N THR A 187 -1.04 6.06 -0.62
CA THR A 187 -2.28 6.61 -1.20
C THR A 187 -2.86 7.75 -0.34
N PRO A 188 -3.73 8.61 -0.91
CA PRO A 188 -4.50 9.58 -0.14
C PRO A 188 -5.27 8.99 1.06
N THR A 189 -5.69 7.72 0.98
CA THR A 189 -6.35 6.99 2.08
C THR A 189 -5.49 6.91 3.34
N VAL A 190 -4.16 6.89 3.20
CA VAL A 190 -3.22 6.96 4.33
C VAL A 190 -3.42 8.26 5.11
N LEU A 191 -3.49 9.38 4.40
CA LEU A 191 -3.66 10.70 5.01
C LEU A 191 -5.05 10.83 5.67
N GLU A 192 -6.10 10.35 5.02
CA GLU A 192 -7.46 10.31 5.59
C GLU A 192 -7.48 9.55 6.92
N ARG A 193 -6.93 8.32 6.94
CA ARG A 193 -6.90 7.47 8.14
C ARG A 193 -5.97 8.03 9.20
N LEU A 194 -4.85 8.63 8.82
CA LEU A 194 -3.95 9.28 9.77
C LEU A 194 -4.62 10.49 10.45
N LEU A 195 -5.36 11.32 9.71
CA LEU A 195 -6.09 12.46 10.26
C LEU A 195 -7.20 12.05 11.25
N LYS A 196 -7.75 10.83 11.15
CA LYS A 196 -8.65 10.28 12.19
C LYS A 196 -7.93 10.11 13.54
N VAL A 197 -6.62 9.87 13.50
CA VAL A 197 -5.77 9.68 14.69
C VAL A 197 -5.20 11.01 15.18
N VAL A 198 -4.60 11.81 14.31
CA VAL A 198 -3.93 13.07 14.70
C VAL A 198 -4.90 14.24 14.92
N GLY A 199 -6.11 14.17 14.36
CA GLY A 199 -7.07 15.27 14.30
C GLY A 199 -6.90 16.14 13.07
N SER A 200 -7.77 17.13 12.91
CA SER A 200 -7.68 18.07 11.78
C SER A 200 -6.42 18.94 11.83
N VAL A 201 -5.95 19.34 10.65
CA VAL A 201 -4.77 20.20 10.47
C VAL A 201 -5.15 21.44 9.68
N THR A 202 -4.50 22.57 9.97
CA THR A 202 -4.74 23.83 9.28
C THR A 202 -3.46 24.31 8.62
N VAL A 203 -3.48 24.48 7.31
CA VAL A 203 -2.32 24.84 6.50
C VAL A 203 -2.73 25.93 5.53
N GLN A 204 -2.01 27.05 5.50
CA GLN A 204 -2.29 28.17 4.59
C GLN A 204 -3.77 28.63 4.59
N GLY A 205 -4.43 28.62 5.75
CA GLY A 205 -5.85 28.99 5.90
C GLY A 205 -6.84 27.87 5.54
N ASN A 206 -6.37 26.73 5.04
CA ASN A 206 -7.18 25.55 4.75
C ASN A 206 -7.22 24.58 5.92
N ILE A 207 -8.43 24.26 6.39
CA ILE A 207 -8.66 23.17 7.34
C ILE A 207 -8.83 21.86 6.56
N PHE A 208 -8.01 20.87 6.88
CA PHE A 208 -8.06 19.50 6.38
C PHE A 208 -8.52 18.56 7.50
N THR A 209 -9.53 17.75 7.21
CA THR A 209 -10.09 16.71 8.10
C THR A 209 -10.00 15.35 7.41
N ALA A 210 -10.20 14.27 8.17
CA ALA A 210 -10.19 12.93 7.60
C ALA A 210 -11.22 12.74 6.48
N GLU A 211 -12.33 13.48 6.51
CA GLU A 211 -13.45 13.37 5.57
C GLU A 211 -13.27 14.20 4.31
N ASN A 212 -12.46 15.27 4.35
CA ASN A 212 -12.35 16.21 3.23
C ASN A 212 -10.95 16.28 2.61
N VAL A 213 -9.94 15.68 3.23
CA VAL A 213 -8.55 15.98 2.88
C VAL A 213 -8.22 15.68 1.43
N THR A 214 -8.67 14.54 0.90
CA THR A 214 -8.39 14.12 -0.48
C THR A 214 -9.05 15.05 -1.49
N GLU A 215 -10.38 15.23 -1.41
CA GLU A 215 -11.11 16.11 -2.35
C GLU A 215 -10.60 17.54 -2.28
N LYS A 216 -10.40 18.06 -1.07
CA LYS A 216 -9.96 19.43 -0.86
C LYS A 216 -8.54 19.65 -1.39
N LEU A 217 -7.63 18.72 -1.12
CA LEU A 217 -6.25 18.83 -1.60
C LEU A 217 -6.20 18.74 -3.13
N GLU A 218 -6.97 17.83 -3.73
CA GLU A 218 -7.09 17.73 -5.20
C GLU A 218 -7.65 19.02 -5.80
N TYR A 219 -8.70 19.60 -5.23
CA TYR A 219 -9.25 20.88 -5.69
C TYR A 219 -8.23 22.02 -5.60
N GLU A 220 -7.47 22.07 -4.51
CA GLU A 220 -6.46 23.09 -4.28
C GLU A 220 -5.31 23.05 -5.31
N VAL A 221 -4.81 21.85 -5.63
CA VAL A 221 -3.66 21.69 -6.53
C VAL A 221 -4.03 21.60 -8.01
N GLU A 222 -5.29 21.27 -8.34
CA GLU A 222 -5.73 21.13 -9.74
C GLU A 222 -6.56 22.31 -10.26
N TYR A 223 -7.21 23.09 -9.38
CA TYR A 223 -8.14 24.14 -9.81
C TYR A 223 -7.95 25.48 -9.09
N ALA A 224 -7.97 25.48 -7.75
CA ALA A 224 -7.98 26.73 -6.98
C ALA A 224 -6.69 27.57 -7.14
N TYR A 225 -5.59 26.94 -7.57
CA TYR A 225 -4.31 27.60 -7.77
C TYR A 225 -4.40 28.75 -8.80
N GLU A 226 -5.20 28.61 -9.86
CA GLU A 226 -5.38 29.64 -10.89
C GLU A 226 -6.04 30.90 -10.31
N ASP A 227 -7.13 30.73 -9.56
CA ASP A 227 -7.86 31.82 -8.90
C ASP A 227 -7.00 32.52 -7.84
N LYS A 228 -6.02 31.80 -7.26
CA LYS A 228 -5.05 32.33 -6.28
C LYS A 228 -3.84 32.99 -6.94
N GLY A 229 -3.74 32.99 -8.27
CA GLY A 229 -2.60 33.54 -9.00
C GLY A 229 -1.30 32.77 -8.77
N ILE A 230 -1.38 31.50 -8.36
CA ILE A 230 -0.24 30.60 -8.18
C ILE A 230 0.17 30.08 -9.57
N HIS A 231 1.47 30.02 -9.86
CA HIS A 231 1.92 29.44 -11.13
C HIS A 231 1.70 27.93 -11.13
N VAL A 232 1.42 27.34 -12.31
CA VAL A 232 1.20 25.89 -12.46
C VAL A 232 2.36 25.04 -11.92
N GLN A 233 3.58 25.58 -11.87
CA GLN A 233 4.76 24.90 -11.30
C GLN A 233 4.70 24.81 -9.77
N ASP A 234 4.03 25.78 -9.14
CA ASP A 234 4.00 25.98 -7.69
C ASP A 234 2.66 25.48 -7.09
N ARG A 235 1.76 24.93 -7.94
CA ARG A 235 0.40 24.52 -7.54
C ARG A 235 0.39 23.42 -6.47
N LYS A 236 1.51 22.71 -6.29
CA LYS A 236 1.70 21.61 -5.34
C LYS A 236 2.50 22.01 -4.09
N ASP A 237 2.87 23.28 -3.94
CA ASP A 237 3.64 23.78 -2.79
C ASP A 237 2.90 23.65 -1.46
N ILE A 238 1.57 23.46 -1.47
CA ILE A 238 0.78 23.18 -0.26
C ILE A 238 1.13 21.82 0.38
N LEU A 239 1.73 20.89 -0.38
CA LEU A 239 2.07 19.54 0.08
C LEU A 239 3.13 19.56 1.18
N GLU A 240 4.18 20.39 1.05
CA GLU A 240 5.25 20.48 2.06
C GLU A 240 4.74 20.92 3.44
N PRO A 241 4.06 22.08 3.58
CA PRO A 241 3.57 22.51 4.88
C PRO A 241 2.48 21.58 5.43
N LEU A 242 1.72 20.89 4.57
CA LEU A 242 0.78 19.85 5.01
C LEU A 242 1.50 18.64 5.59
N PHE A 243 2.51 18.13 4.90
CA PHE A 243 3.35 17.04 5.37
C PHE A 243 4.00 17.38 6.72
N LEU A 244 4.61 18.57 6.82
CA LEU A 244 5.26 19.03 8.05
C LEU A 244 4.27 19.15 9.22
N GLU A 245 3.08 19.71 9.01
CA GLU A 245 2.08 19.84 10.08
C GLU A 245 1.56 18.47 10.53
N VAL A 246 1.30 17.54 9.61
CA VAL A 246 0.89 16.17 9.95
C VAL A 246 1.98 15.46 10.76
N MET A 247 3.24 15.56 10.32
CA MET A 247 4.39 14.99 11.03
C MET A 247 4.58 15.61 12.42
N ASN A 248 4.38 16.91 12.56
CA ASN A 248 4.42 17.60 13.86
C ASN A 248 3.34 17.06 14.80
N ARG A 249 2.10 16.87 14.32
CA ARG A 249 1.01 16.29 15.12
C ARG A 249 1.29 14.85 15.55
N LEU A 250 1.84 14.05 14.65
CA LEU A 250 2.24 12.68 14.94
C LEU A 250 3.29 12.67 16.06
N LYS A 251 4.36 13.48 15.94
CA LYS A 251 5.43 13.56 16.96
C LYS A 251 4.90 13.93 18.34
N GLN A 252 3.90 14.81 18.43
CA GLN A 252 3.34 15.28 19.70
C GLN A 252 2.59 14.19 20.49
N ASN A 253 2.04 13.18 19.81
CA ASN A 253 1.17 12.19 20.44
C ASN A 253 1.56 10.72 20.11
N ILE A 254 2.70 10.49 19.45
CA ILE A 254 3.19 9.15 19.09
C ILE A 254 3.28 8.24 20.30
N ILE A 255 3.76 8.74 21.45
CA ILE A 255 3.89 7.98 22.69
C ILE A 255 2.52 7.64 23.29
N THR A 256 1.55 8.54 23.21
CA THR A 256 0.23 8.37 23.84
C THR A 256 -0.75 7.61 22.97
N LYS A 257 -0.56 7.62 21.65
CA LYS A 257 -1.44 6.98 20.65
C LYS A 257 -0.76 5.86 19.87
N TYR A 258 0.41 5.38 20.28
CA TYR A 258 1.15 4.33 19.56
C TYR A 258 0.33 3.09 19.17
N PRO A 259 -0.62 2.56 20.00
CA PRO A 259 -1.37 1.37 19.59
C PRO A 259 -2.23 1.66 18.38
N LEU A 260 -2.85 2.84 18.35
CA LEU A 260 -3.71 3.28 17.25
C LEU A 260 -2.90 3.57 15.98
N TYR A 261 -1.67 4.08 16.12
CA TYR A 261 -0.76 4.24 14.99
C TYR A 261 -0.31 2.90 14.42
N LEU A 262 0.10 1.97 15.27
CA LEU A 262 0.54 0.64 14.85
C LEU A 262 -0.61 -0.12 14.16
N GLU A 263 -1.80 -0.10 14.74
CA GLU A 263 -3.01 -0.69 14.16
C GLU A 263 -3.34 -0.05 12.80
N THR A 264 -3.38 1.28 12.74
CA THR A 264 -3.70 2.01 11.50
C THR A 264 -2.67 1.74 10.41
N PHE A 265 -1.38 1.77 10.75
CA PHE A 265 -0.28 1.51 9.84
C PHE A 265 -0.33 0.07 9.31
N THR A 266 -0.47 -0.92 10.19
CA THR A 266 -0.51 -2.34 9.82
C THR A 266 -1.70 -2.62 8.90
N ALA A 267 -2.86 -2.07 9.22
CA ALA A 267 -4.04 -2.20 8.38
C ALA A 267 -3.83 -1.55 7.01
N LEU A 268 -3.30 -0.32 6.94
CA LEU A 268 -3.00 0.36 5.67
C LEU A 268 -1.97 -0.39 4.81
N ALA A 269 -0.95 -0.98 5.43
CA ALA A 269 0.06 -1.78 4.72
C ALA A 269 -0.55 -3.08 4.17
N ASN A 270 -1.32 -3.82 4.98
CA ASN A 270 -2.03 -5.02 4.54
C ASN A 270 -3.08 -4.72 3.46
N GLU A 271 -3.73 -3.55 3.55
CA GLU A 271 -4.69 -3.05 2.54
C GLU A 271 -4.01 -2.49 1.29
N LYS A 272 -2.67 -2.56 1.18
CA LYS A 272 -1.89 -2.09 0.04
C LYS A 272 -2.13 -0.60 -0.26
N GLN A 273 -2.33 0.18 0.79
CA GLN A 273 -2.38 1.65 0.79
C GLN A 273 -1.02 2.25 1.15
N ILE A 274 -0.19 1.48 1.85
CA ILE A 274 1.24 1.75 2.06
C ILE A 274 2.00 0.57 1.48
N LEU A 275 2.97 0.83 0.63
CA LEU A 275 3.80 -0.17 -0.04
C LEU A 275 5.25 0.18 0.13
N PHE A 276 6.11 -0.83 0.29
CA PHE A 276 7.52 -0.64 0.56
C PHE A 276 8.40 -1.39 -0.42
N TYR A 277 9.49 -0.75 -0.82
CA TYR A 277 10.64 -1.40 -1.41
C TYR A 277 11.89 -0.88 -0.73
N HIS A 278 12.84 -1.77 -0.43
CA HIS A 278 14.13 -1.38 0.11
C HIS A 278 15.25 -1.95 -0.76
N THR A 279 16.32 -1.17 -0.94
CA THR A 279 17.47 -1.57 -1.77
C THR A 279 18.32 -2.63 -1.07
N ASP A 280 18.40 -2.57 0.27
CA ASP A 280 18.90 -3.67 1.10
C ASP A 280 17.98 -4.91 0.98
N ALA A 281 18.58 -6.03 0.57
CA ALA A 281 17.85 -7.27 0.30
C ALA A 281 17.30 -7.95 1.55
N ASP A 282 17.98 -7.82 2.70
CA ASP A 282 17.54 -8.42 3.96
C ASP A 282 16.33 -7.66 4.52
N VAL A 283 16.38 -6.31 4.47
CA VAL A 283 15.24 -5.46 4.83
C VAL A 283 14.04 -5.75 3.92
N ASN A 284 14.27 -5.83 2.61
CA ASN A 284 13.21 -6.12 1.65
C ASN A 284 12.62 -7.52 1.83
N ALA A 285 13.42 -8.50 2.26
CA ALA A 285 12.93 -9.84 2.57
C ALA A 285 11.97 -9.84 3.78
N ILE A 286 12.28 -9.07 4.83
CA ILE A 286 11.37 -8.91 5.99
C ILE A 286 10.06 -8.26 5.54
N LEU A 287 10.12 -7.19 4.75
CA LEU A 287 8.92 -6.54 4.21
C LEU A 287 8.07 -7.50 3.36
N ALA A 288 8.72 -8.34 2.54
CA ALA A 288 8.04 -9.32 1.70
C ALA A 288 7.32 -10.41 2.51
N THR A 289 7.85 -10.82 3.67
CA THR A 289 7.17 -11.81 4.54
C THR A 289 5.83 -11.33 5.08
N ARG A 290 5.59 -10.01 5.07
CA ARG A 290 4.32 -9.39 5.43
C ARG A 290 3.42 -9.00 4.24
N ASP A 291 3.82 -9.33 3.01
CA ASP A 291 3.18 -8.84 1.78
C ASP A 291 3.15 -7.30 1.67
N TRP A 292 4.04 -6.61 2.38
CA TRP A 292 4.12 -5.14 2.36
C TRP A 292 4.86 -4.59 1.14
N THR A 293 5.45 -5.46 0.33
CA THR A 293 6.08 -5.08 -0.95
C THR A 293 5.10 -4.99 -2.10
N GLY A 294 3.83 -5.38 -1.91
CA GLY A 294 2.81 -5.36 -2.96
C GLY A 294 3.20 -6.16 -4.21
N SER A 295 3.97 -7.23 -4.02
CA SER A 295 4.43 -8.06 -5.13
C SER A 295 3.32 -9.01 -5.60
N VAL A 296 3.37 -9.37 -6.89
CA VAL A 296 2.49 -10.42 -7.42
C VAL A 296 2.93 -11.76 -6.84
N VAL A 297 2.04 -12.39 -6.09
CA VAL A 297 2.37 -13.59 -5.30
C VAL A 297 2.53 -14.81 -6.21
N ALA A 298 3.60 -15.56 -5.99
CA ALA A 298 3.75 -16.90 -6.55
C ALA A 298 2.88 -17.88 -5.76
N THR A 299 2.06 -18.66 -6.46
CA THR A 299 1.19 -19.67 -5.87
C THR A 299 1.17 -20.91 -6.74
N ASP A 300 0.99 -22.08 -6.12
CA ASP A 300 0.79 -23.38 -6.76
C ASP A 300 -0.70 -23.72 -6.97
N GLY A 301 -1.60 -22.85 -6.47
CA GLY A 301 -3.05 -22.88 -6.66
C GLY A 301 -3.53 -22.05 -7.85
N ASP A 302 -4.85 -22.02 -8.02
CA ASP A 302 -5.50 -21.05 -8.90
C ASP A 302 -5.28 -19.62 -8.38
N TYR A 303 -5.33 -18.66 -9.29
CA TYR A 303 -4.97 -17.28 -9.02
C TYR A 303 -5.83 -16.34 -9.85
N VAL A 304 -6.34 -15.28 -9.23
CA VAL A 304 -6.93 -14.17 -9.98
C VAL A 304 -6.52 -12.84 -9.36
N GLN A 305 -5.98 -11.96 -10.19
CA GLN A 305 -5.81 -10.55 -9.85
C GLN A 305 -6.42 -9.71 -10.98
N TRP A 306 -7.40 -8.89 -10.63
CA TRP A 306 -7.98 -7.91 -11.54
C TRP A 306 -7.25 -6.58 -11.37
N VAL A 307 -6.69 -6.06 -12.46
CA VAL A 307 -5.83 -4.87 -12.45
C VAL A 307 -6.38 -3.83 -13.42
N ASP A 308 -6.88 -2.73 -12.88
CA ASP A 308 -7.35 -1.57 -13.64
C ASP A 308 -6.26 -0.51 -13.80
N ALA A 309 -6.28 0.19 -14.93
CA ALA A 309 -5.52 1.41 -15.16
C ALA A 309 -6.47 2.47 -15.71
N ASN A 310 -6.82 3.49 -14.92
CA ASN A 310 -7.70 4.58 -15.34
C ASN A 310 -6.98 5.53 -16.30
N LEU A 311 -7.17 5.33 -17.59
CA LEU A 311 -6.63 6.17 -18.67
C LEU A 311 -7.61 7.28 -19.11
N GLY A 312 -8.56 7.66 -18.25
CA GLY A 312 -9.51 8.75 -18.48
C GLY A 312 -9.02 10.14 -18.07
N SER A 313 -7.82 10.22 -17.46
CA SER A 313 -7.11 11.46 -17.06
C SER A 313 -7.78 12.31 -15.96
N LEU A 314 -8.81 11.79 -15.28
CA LEU A 314 -9.44 12.44 -14.12
C LEU A 314 -9.63 11.44 -12.98
N LYS A 315 -10.04 11.96 -11.82
CA LYS A 315 -10.08 11.30 -10.52
C LYS A 315 -11.33 10.41 -10.38
N THR A 316 -11.78 9.83 -11.48
CA THR A 316 -13.06 9.12 -11.61
C THR A 316 -13.14 7.90 -10.70
N ASP A 317 -12.03 7.28 -10.29
CA ASP A 317 -12.07 6.12 -9.39
C ASP A 317 -12.74 6.43 -8.05
N TYR A 318 -12.74 7.70 -7.60
CA TYR A 318 -13.47 8.10 -6.39
C TYR A 318 -14.97 7.80 -6.48
N ALA A 319 -15.52 7.83 -7.70
CA ALA A 319 -16.95 7.72 -7.97
C ALA A 319 -17.34 6.36 -8.57
N LEU A 320 -16.45 5.37 -8.50
CA LEU A 320 -16.70 4.01 -8.98
C LEU A 320 -16.89 3.03 -7.84
N ASP A 321 -18.01 2.32 -7.86
CA ASP A 321 -18.12 1.06 -7.13
C ASP A 321 -17.72 -0.09 -8.05
N ARG A 322 -17.07 -1.09 -7.46
CA ARG A 322 -16.64 -2.30 -8.16
C ARG A 322 -17.07 -3.56 -7.43
N THR A 323 -17.45 -4.57 -8.20
CA THR A 323 -17.71 -5.92 -7.72
C THR A 323 -17.01 -6.92 -8.63
N LEU A 324 -16.05 -7.65 -8.07
CA LEU A 324 -15.39 -8.76 -8.73
C LEU A 324 -16.17 -10.04 -8.44
N SER A 325 -16.63 -10.70 -9.49
CA SER A 325 -17.15 -12.07 -9.42
C SER A 325 -16.15 -13.02 -10.06
N TYR A 326 -15.81 -14.10 -9.34
CA TYR A 326 -14.98 -15.17 -9.87
C TYR A 326 -15.74 -16.50 -9.82
N ALA A 327 -15.75 -17.21 -10.95
CA ALA A 327 -16.53 -18.43 -11.07
C ALA A 327 -15.78 -19.54 -11.80
N ILE A 328 -16.03 -20.78 -11.37
CA ILE A 328 -15.73 -21.98 -12.14
C ILE A 328 -17.05 -22.50 -12.69
N ILE A 329 -17.20 -22.47 -14.02
CA ILE A 329 -18.49 -22.72 -14.68
C ILE A 329 -18.56 -24.11 -15.34
N GLY A 330 -17.63 -25.01 -14.98
CA GLY A 330 -17.55 -26.38 -15.47
C GLY A 330 -16.16 -26.75 -15.97
N LYS A 331 -16.07 -27.87 -16.70
CA LYS A 331 -14.84 -28.40 -17.29
C LYS A 331 -14.95 -28.54 -18.80
N ARG A 332 -13.83 -28.35 -19.50
CA ARG A 332 -13.66 -28.72 -20.91
C ARG A 332 -12.28 -29.31 -21.11
N GLU A 333 -12.20 -30.46 -21.77
CA GLU A 333 -10.92 -31.14 -22.06
C GLU A 333 -10.05 -31.35 -20.81
N GLY A 334 -10.67 -31.71 -19.68
CA GLY A 334 -9.95 -31.92 -18.42
C GLY A 334 -9.35 -30.63 -17.82
N ARG A 335 -9.91 -29.46 -18.15
CA ARG A 335 -9.52 -28.17 -17.56
C ARG A 335 -10.76 -27.47 -17.03
N TYR A 336 -10.63 -26.78 -15.90
CA TYR A 336 -11.69 -25.90 -15.42
C TYR A 336 -11.85 -24.68 -16.34
N ILE A 337 -13.09 -24.25 -16.52
CA ILE A 337 -13.44 -23.01 -17.21
C ILE A 337 -13.64 -21.94 -16.14
N ALA A 338 -12.69 -21.02 -16.04
CA ALA A 338 -12.75 -19.88 -15.14
C ALA A 338 -13.39 -18.67 -15.81
N GLN A 339 -14.12 -17.90 -15.02
CA GLN A 339 -14.77 -16.66 -15.43
C GLN A 339 -14.50 -15.57 -14.38
N ALA A 340 -13.78 -14.54 -14.78
CA ALA A 340 -13.55 -13.35 -13.97
C ALA A 340 -14.37 -12.19 -14.53
N THR A 341 -15.24 -11.62 -13.71
CA THR A 341 -16.22 -10.61 -14.11
C THR A 341 -16.14 -9.41 -13.18
N MET A 342 -15.80 -8.23 -13.71
CA MET A 342 -15.88 -6.98 -12.96
C MET A 342 -17.14 -6.21 -13.36
N THR A 343 -17.96 -5.88 -12.36
CA THR A 343 -19.09 -4.96 -12.50
C THR A 343 -18.66 -3.59 -11.99
N TYR A 344 -18.84 -2.58 -12.83
CA TYR A 344 -18.57 -1.18 -12.50
C TYR A 344 -19.87 -0.41 -12.42
N VAL A 345 -20.05 0.35 -11.34
CA VAL A 345 -21.14 1.33 -11.20
C VAL A 345 -20.54 2.72 -11.13
N HIS A 346 -20.73 3.52 -12.18
CA HIS A 346 -20.25 4.89 -12.20
C HIS A 346 -21.26 5.82 -11.55
N ARG A 347 -21.01 6.22 -10.29
CA ARG A 347 -21.90 7.10 -9.51
C ARG A 347 -21.69 8.59 -9.73
N GLY A 348 -20.56 8.97 -10.32
CA GLY A 348 -20.22 10.37 -10.60
C GLY A 348 -21.01 10.99 -11.76
N THR A 349 -20.69 12.25 -12.06
CA THR A 349 -21.21 13.02 -13.19
C THR A 349 -20.06 13.50 -14.10
N PHE A 350 -20.31 14.37 -15.06
CA PHE A 350 -19.24 15.14 -15.69
C PHE A 350 -19.04 16.43 -14.90
N ASP A 351 -17.89 16.58 -14.24
CA ASP A 351 -17.54 17.76 -13.46
C ASP A 351 -16.02 17.99 -13.45
N TRP A 352 -15.53 18.80 -12.52
CA TRP A 352 -14.11 19.13 -12.40
C TRP A 352 -13.24 17.92 -11.98
N ARG A 353 -13.83 16.91 -11.33
CA ARG A 353 -13.14 15.78 -10.72
C ARG A 353 -13.39 14.46 -11.46
N THR A 354 -14.56 14.30 -12.06
CA THR A 354 -15.03 13.09 -12.72
C THR A 354 -15.37 13.30 -14.19
N THR A 355 -15.08 12.26 -14.97
CA THR A 355 -15.50 12.09 -16.37
C THR A 355 -15.77 10.61 -16.62
N ARG A 356 -16.14 10.26 -17.86
CA ARG A 356 -16.20 8.87 -18.34
C ARG A 356 -14.96 8.10 -17.91
N TYR A 357 -15.18 6.97 -17.25
CA TYR A 357 -14.10 6.06 -16.92
C TYR A 357 -13.62 5.36 -18.18
N ILE A 358 -12.32 5.47 -18.46
CA ILE A 358 -11.65 4.73 -19.52
C ILE A 358 -10.59 3.91 -18.81
N THR A 359 -10.74 2.60 -18.75
CA THR A 359 -9.75 1.72 -18.11
C THR A 359 -9.12 0.78 -19.12
N TYR A 360 -7.83 0.49 -18.92
CA TYR A 360 -7.21 -0.70 -19.45
C TYR A 360 -7.18 -1.76 -18.35
N SER A 361 -8.12 -2.69 -18.39
CA SER A 361 -8.24 -3.76 -17.39
C SER A 361 -7.44 -4.98 -17.85
N ARG A 362 -6.69 -5.58 -16.92
CA ARG A 362 -6.01 -6.87 -17.08
C ARG A 362 -6.50 -7.87 -16.04
N VAL A 363 -6.62 -9.13 -16.43
CA VAL A 363 -6.75 -10.26 -15.52
C VAL A 363 -5.46 -11.06 -15.57
N TYR A 364 -4.80 -11.20 -14.43
CA TYR A 364 -3.68 -12.13 -14.23
C TYR A 364 -4.23 -13.44 -13.67
N ALA A 365 -3.85 -14.55 -14.30
CA ALA A 365 -4.30 -15.91 -14.02
C ALA A 365 -3.07 -16.85 -13.95
N PRO A 366 -3.22 -18.11 -13.48
CA PRO A 366 -2.10 -19.04 -13.44
C PRO A 366 -1.42 -19.17 -14.80
N LEU A 367 -0.09 -19.32 -14.77
CA LEU A 367 0.70 -19.51 -15.99
C LEU A 367 0.19 -20.73 -16.77
N GLY A 368 0.01 -20.57 -18.10
CA GLY A 368 -0.55 -21.59 -18.97
C GLY A 368 -2.09 -21.58 -19.05
N SER A 369 -2.74 -20.57 -18.48
CA SER A 369 -4.17 -20.30 -18.69
C SER A 369 -4.44 -19.89 -20.14
N ILE A 370 -5.54 -20.39 -20.71
CA ILE A 370 -5.85 -20.22 -22.15
C ILE A 370 -7.11 -19.37 -22.31
N PHE A 371 -6.94 -18.15 -22.83
CA PHE A 371 -8.04 -17.24 -23.16
C PHE A 371 -9.12 -17.90 -24.03
N GLN A 372 -10.39 -17.65 -23.73
CA GLN A 372 -11.52 -18.15 -24.50
C GLN A 372 -12.38 -17.03 -25.09
N SER A 373 -12.81 -16.10 -24.25
CA SER A 373 -13.66 -15.00 -24.69
C SER A 373 -13.61 -13.81 -23.74
N VAL A 374 -14.02 -12.67 -24.27
CA VAL A 374 -14.26 -11.43 -23.52
C VAL A 374 -15.68 -10.96 -23.79
N GLN A 375 -16.33 -10.42 -22.78
CA GLN A 375 -17.61 -9.72 -22.92
C GLN A 375 -17.49 -8.35 -22.28
N GLY A 376 -17.74 -7.30 -23.06
CA GLY A 376 -17.67 -5.91 -22.63
C GLY A 376 -17.91 -4.97 -23.80
N THR A 377 -17.83 -3.66 -23.55
CA THR A 377 -18.03 -2.63 -24.59
C THR A 377 -16.87 -1.65 -24.64
N LEU A 378 -16.48 -1.26 -25.86
CA LEU A 378 -15.49 -0.21 -26.11
C LEU A 378 -16.06 1.19 -25.86
N LYS A 379 -15.20 2.21 -25.96
CA LYS A 379 -15.59 3.63 -25.96
C LYS A 379 -16.58 3.99 -27.08
N SER A 380 -16.50 3.33 -28.23
CA SER A 380 -17.45 3.52 -29.32
C SER A 380 -18.86 2.98 -29.02
N GLY A 381 -19.01 2.18 -27.96
CA GLY A 381 -20.23 1.44 -27.65
C GLY A 381 -20.29 0.04 -28.26
N ASP A 382 -19.37 -0.30 -29.17
CA ASP A 382 -19.31 -1.62 -29.79
C ASP A 382 -18.90 -2.71 -28.79
N ALA A 383 -19.36 -3.94 -29.01
CA ALA A 383 -18.90 -5.09 -28.27
C ALA A 383 -17.40 -5.35 -28.53
N ILE A 384 -16.65 -5.61 -27.46
CA ILE A 384 -15.22 -5.93 -27.55
C ILE A 384 -15.06 -7.26 -28.29
N GLN A 385 -14.25 -7.25 -29.34
CA GLN A 385 -13.91 -8.44 -30.10
C GLN A 385 -12.64 -9.11 -29.54
N SER A 386 -12.51 -10.42 -29.70
CA SER A 386 -11.33 -11.15 -29.21
C SER A 386 -10.00 -10.65 -29.81
N SER A 387 -10.02 -10.10 -31.03
CA SER A 387 -8.85 -9.49 -31.68
C SER A 387 -8.37 -8.20 -31.00
N GLN A 388 -9.16 -7.64 -30.09
CA GLN A 388 -8.85 -6.42 -29.34
C GLN A 388 -8.33 -6.73 -27.93
N VAL A 389 -8.25 -8.02 -27.56
CA VAL A 389 -7.67 -8.46 -26.31
C VAL A 389 -6.18 -8.65 -26.51
N ASN A 390 -5.37 -7.94 -25.73
CA ASN A 390 -3.95 -8.24 -25.61
C ASN A 390 -3.78 -9.36 -24.59
N MET A 391 -2.75 -10.17 -24.79
CA MET A 391 -2.43 -11.27 -23.89
C MET A 391 -0.93 -11.48 -23.86
N GLY A 392 -0.44 -12.07 -22.78
CA GLY A 392 0.97 -12.36 -22.63
C GLY A 392 1.27 -13.12 -21.35
N GLU A 393 2.55 -13.25 -21.07
CA GLU A 393 3.06 -13.79 -19.81
C GLU A 393 3.93 -12.73 -19.15
N ASP A 394 3.73 -12.53 -17.86
CA ASP A 394 4.50 -11.60 -17.03
C ASP A 394 4.35 -12.03 -15.57
N LEU A 395 5.33 -11.72 -14.71
CA LEU A 395 5.28 -12.01 -13.26
C LEU A 395 4.96 -13.48 -12.92
N GLY A 396 5.35 -14.41 -13.78
CA GLY A 396 5.02 -15.84 -13.65
C GLY A 396 3.53 -16.15 -13.77
N LYS A 397 2.77 -15.31 -14.50
CA LYS A 397 1.33 -15.44 -14.74
C LYS A 397 1.03 -15.30 -16.23
N SER A 398 -0.08 -15.89 -16.66
CA SER A 398 -0.70 -15.52 -17.93
C SER A 398 -1.63 -14.34 -17.70
N TRP A 399 -1.65 -13.36 -18.60
CA TRP A 399 -2.55 -12.21 -18.48
C TRP A 399 -3.34 -11.94 -19.77
N PHE A 400 -4.54 -11.39 -19.59
CA PHE A 400 -5.43 -10.96 -20.67
C PHE A 400 -5.92 -9.55 -20.37
N GLY A 401 -5.88 -8.64 -21.34
CA GLY A 401 -6.25 -7.24 -21.11
C GLY A 401 -6.89 -6.55 -22.30
N THR A 402 -7.78 -5.60 -22.01
CA THR A 402 -8.46 -4.79 -23.02
C THR A 402 -8.84 -3.42 -22.46
N SER A 403 -9.12 -2.48 -23.35
CA SER A 403 -9.74 -1.21 -22.97
C SER A 403 -11.24 -1.37 -22.77
N PHE A 404 -11.79 -0.68 -21.78
CA PHE A 404 -13.19 -0.68 -21.41
C PHE A 404 -13.63 0.73 -20.98
N SER A 405 -14.89 1.08 -21.18
CA SER A 405 -15.38 2.41 -20.81
C SER A 405 -16.78 2.42 -20.22
N ILE A 406 -16.99 3.27 -19.22
CA ILE A 406 -18.25 3.46 -18.52
C ILE A 406 -18.58 4.95 -18.46
N GLU A 407 -19.76 5.32 -18.97
CA GLU A 407 -20.26 6.69 -18.85
C GLU A 407 -20.76 6.97 -17.42
N PRO A 408 -20.75 8.24 -16.98
CA PRO A 408 -21.42 8.63 -15.75
C PRO A 408 -22.87 8.15 -15.66
N GLY A 409 -23.25 7.62 -14.49
CA GLY A 409 -24.58 7.08 -14.21
C GLY A 409 -24.84 5.67 -14.76
N GLN A 410 -23.90 5.06 -15.48
CA GLN A 410 -24.07 3.72 -16.03
C GLN A 410 -23.51 2.62 -15.12
N THR A 411 -24.10 1.43 -15.24
CA THR A 411 -23.52 0.17 -14.76
C THR A 411 -23.11 -0.64 -15.98
N LYS A 412 -21.86 -1.13 -15.99
CA LYS A 412 -21.38 -2.00 -17.06
C LYS A 412 -20.52 -3.14 -16.50
N ILE A 413 -20.41 -4.20 -17.28
CA ILE A 413 -19.67 -5.41 -16.92
C ILE A 413 -18.56 -5.66 -17.95
N LEU A 414 -17.38 -6.01 -17.46
CA LEU A 414 -16.30 -6.62 -18.26
C LEU A 414 -16.05 -8.02 -17.72
N GLN A 415 -16.03 -9.01 -18.60
CA GLN A 415 -15.85 -10.41 -18.24
C GLN A 415 -14.82 -11.08 -19.15
N PHE A 416 -13.90 -11.82 -18.53
CA PHE A 416 -12.95 -12.71 -19.21
C PHE A 416 -13.29 -14.15 -18.88
N THR A 417 -13.34 -15.01 -19.90
CA THR A 417 -13.46 -16.46 -19.74
C THR A 417 -12.19 -17.12 -20.26
N TYR A 418 -11.62 -18.03 -19.49
CA TYR A 418 -10.38 -18.74 -19.81
C TYR A 418 -10.39 -20.17 -19.26
N LEU A 419 -9.52 -21.03 -19.81
CA LEU A 419 -9.27 -22.35 -19.26
C LEU A 419 -8.07 -22.28 -18.31
N LEU A 420 -8.20 -22.90 -17.15
CA LEU A 420 -7.09 -23.10 -16.23
C LEU A 420 -6.16 -24.23 -16.73
N PRO A 421 -4.90 -24.28 -16.26
CA PRO A 421 -4.04 -25.46 -16.39
C PRO A 421 -4.73 -26.74 -15.91
N ALA A 422 -4.46 -27.87 -16.59
CA ALA A 422 -5.13 -29.14 -16.31
C ALA A 422 -4.87 -29.67 -14.89
N SER A 423 -3.68 -29.37 -14.34
CA SER A 423 -3.26 -29.77 -12.99
C SER A 423 -4.24 -29.38 -11.91
N PHE A 424 -4.91 -28.22 -12.03
CA PHE A 424 -5.88 -27.76 -11.03
C PHE A 424 -7.14 -28.62 -10.96
N SER A 425 -7.46 -29.36 -12.02
CA SER A 425 -8.65 -30.20 -12.09
C SER A 425 -8.47 -31.63 -11.60
N GLU A 426 -7.22 -31.98 -11.25
CA GLU A 426 -6.77 -33.29 -10.79
C GLU A 426 -6.45 -33.30 -9.28
N GLN A 427 -6.53 -32.16 -8.61
CA GLN A 427 -6.22 -32.00 -7.19
C GLN A 427 -7.42 -32.36 -6.30
N ASP A 428 -7.16 -33.00 -5.16
CA ASP A 428 -8.16 -33.28 -4.12
C ASP A 428 -8.57 -32.02 -3.34
N THR A 429 -7.74 -30.97 -3.40
CA THR A 429 -7.99 -29.68 -2.78
C THR A 429 -7.71 -28.59 -3.80
N TYR A 430 -8.72 -27.79 -4.09
CA TYR A 430 -8.61 -26.60 -4.92
C TYR A 430 -8.27 -25.40 -4.04
N HIS A 431 -7.14 -24.78 -4.32
CA HIS A 431 -6.68 -23.54 -3.67
C HIS A 431 -6.85 -22.38 -4.66
N LEU A 432 -7.51 -21.29 -4.24
CA LEU A 432 -7.64 -20.05 -5.00
C LEU A 432 -7.10 -18.88 -4.18
N LEU A 433 -6.14 -18.16 -4.76
CA LEU A 433 -5.72 -16.84 -4.28
C LEU A 433 -6.36 -15.75 -5.14
N VAL A 434 -7.24 -14.94 -4.54
CA VAL A 434 -7.74 -13.68 -5.12
C VAL A 434 -6.87 -12.55 -4.56
N GLN A 435 -5.93 -12.09 -5.37
CA GLN A 435 -5.03 -11.02 -4.97
C GLN A 435 -5.64 -9.64 -5.27
N LYS A 436 -5.55 -8.74 -4.29
CA LYS A 436 -6.01 -7.36 -4.42
C LYS A 436 -5.07 -6.56 -5.33
N GLN A 437 -5.63 -5.59 -6.06
CA GLN A 437 -4.84 -4.55 -6.71
C GLN A 437 -4.48 -3.45 -5.70
N ALA A 438 -3.21 -3.05 -5.67
CA ALA A 438 -2.74 -1.92 -4.88
C ALA A 438 -3.65 -0.67 -5.03
N GLY A 439 -3.82 0.08 -3.93
CA GLY A 439 -4.58 1.33 -3.88
C GLY A 439 -6.10 1.24 -4.00
N THR A 440 -6.66 0.10 -4.44
CA THR A 440 -8.11 -0.13 -4.37
C THR A 440 -8.60 -0.15 -2.92
N ILE A 441 -9.84 0.24 -2.64
CA ILE A 441 -10.36 0.30 -1.26
C ILE A 441 -10.88 -1.07 -0.82
N ASP A 442 -12.14 -1.39 -1.11
CA ASP A 442 -12.83 -2.59 -0.61
C ASP A 442 -13.86 -3.10 -1.64
N HIS A 443 -13.39 -3.47 -2.84
CA HIS A 443 -14.28 -4.06 -3.85
C HIS A 443 -15.05 -5.24 -3.29
N ALA A 444 -16.34 -5.37 -3.60
CA ALA A 444 -17.05 -6.59 -3.27
C ALA A 444 -16.48 -7.77 -4.09
N LEU A 445 -16.32 -8.92 -3.45
CA LEU A 445 -15.88 -10.18 -4.06
C LEU A 445 -16.98 -11.23 -3.90
N THR A 446 -17.40 -11.83 -5.01
CA THR A 446 -18.34 -12.95 -5.02
C THR A 446 -17.74 -14.17 -5.72
N LEU A 447 -17.81 -15.32 -5.07
CA LEU A 447 -17.34 -16.60 -5.60
C LEU A 447 -18.50 -17.52 -5.94
N ASP A 448 -18.37 -18.20 -7.07
CA ASP A 448 -19.31 -19.19 -7.57
C ASP A 448 -18.53 -20.33 -8.24
N LEU A 449 -18.05 -21.28 -7.43
CA LEU A 449 -17.14 -22.34 -7.89
C LEU A 449 -17.89 -23.67 -8.02
N ASP A 450 -18.24 -24.07 -9.25
CA ASP A 450 -18.88 -25.34 -9.57
C ASP A 450 -17.86 -26.35 -10.09
N PHE A 451 -17.49 -27.30 -9.23
CA PHE A 451 -16.49 -28.32 -9.54
C PHE A 451 -17.09 -29.59 -10.15
N ALA A 452 -18.43 -29.69 -10.21
CA ALA A 452 -19.18 -30.89 -10.58
C ALA A 452 -18.83 -32.15 -9.75
N THR A 453 -18.32 -31.97 -8.52
CA THR A 453 -18.03 -33.02 -7.52
C THR A 453 -18.58 -32.62 -6.16
N LEU A 454 -18.72 -33.57 -5.24
CA LEU A 454 -19.30 -33.31 -3.92
C LEU A 454 -18.27 -32.67 -2.98
N LEU A 455 -18.56 -31.50 -2.42
CA LEU A 455 -17.61 -30.80 -1.54
C LEU A 455 -17.52 -31.48 -0.17
N GLN A 456 -16.30 -31.75 0.28
CA GLN A 456 -16.05 -32.31 1.61
C GLN A 456 -15.95 -31.21 2.67
N SER A 457 -15.18 -30.16 2.37
CA SER A 457 -14.96 -29.02 3.25
C SER A 457 -14.53 -27.78 2.45
N ALA A 458 -14.68 -26.61 3.05
CA ALA A 458 -14.16 -25.37 2.49
C ALA A 458 -13.72 -24.41 3.59
N GLU A 459 -12.66 -23.65 3.32
CA GLU A 459 -12.15 -22.59 4.16
C GLU A 459 -12.00 -21.31 3.33
N PRO A 460 -12.68 -20.20 3.69
CA PRO A 460 -13.68 -20.08 4.76
C PRO A 460 -14.94 -20.94 4.51
N PRO A 461 -15.65 -21.37 5.58
CA PRO A 461 -16.85 -22.18 5.42
C PRO A 461 -17.99 -21.38 4.77
N GLU A 462 -18.82 -22.05 3.97
CA GLU A 462 -20.05 -21.47 3.44
C GLU A 462 -21.02 -21.07 4.56
N VAL A 463 -21.82 -20.03 4.31
CA VAL A 463 -22.86 -19.57 5.24
C VAL A 463 -23.84 -20.71 5.53
N GLU A 464 -24.16 -20.92 6.82
CA GLU A 464 -25.05 -21.98 7.27
C GLU A 464 -26.42 -21.88 6.57
N GLY A 465 -26.86 -22.97 5.93
CA GLY A 465 -28.09 -23.04 5.14
C GLY A 465 -27.96 -22.70 3.64
N GLN A 466 -26.78 -22.30 3.16
CA GLN A 466 -26.50 -22.09 1.73
C GLN A 466 -25.64 -23.18 1.09
N ARG A 467 -25.21 -24.20 1.87
CA ARG A 467 -24.41 -25.33 1.37
C ARG A 467 -25.11 -25.99 0.18
N ARG A 468 -24.44 -25.98 -0.96
CA ARG A 468 -24.84 -26.73 -2.15
C ARG A 468 -23.84 -27.86 -2.30
N ASP A 469 -24.32 -29.09 -2.31
CA ASP A 469 -23.46 -30.29 -2.20
C ASP A 469 -22.32 -30.36 -3.24
N GLY A 470 -22.36 -29.61 -4.35
CA GLY A 470 -21.26 -29.57 -5.32
C GLY A 470 -20.80 -28.18 -5.80
N LYS A 471 -21.11 -27.11 -5.04
CA LYS A 471 -20.75 -25.75 -5.45
C LYS A 471 -20.45 -24.87 -4.25
N TYR A 472 -19.29 -24.20 -4.29
CA TYR A 472 -18.85 -23.28 -3.25
C TYR A 472 -19.28 -21.86 -3.60
N VAL A 473 -20.14 -21.26 -2.77
CA VAL A 473 -20.58 -19.86 -2.92
C VAL A 473 -20.14 -19.04 -1.72
N TYR A 474 -19.46 -17.93 -1.97
CA TYR A 474 -18.96 -17.07 -0.90
C TYR A 474 -18.98 -15.60 -1.31
N THR A 475 -19.26 -14.71 -0.37
CA THR A 475 -19.24 -13.25 -0.60
C THR A 475 -18.44 -12.58 0.51
N THR A 476 -17.55 -11.68 0.13
CA THR A 476 -16.72 -10.88 1.04
C THR A 476 -16.31 -9.57 0.35
N ASP A 477 -15.47 -8.77 0.98
CA ASP A 477 -14.75 -7.68 0.35
C ASP A 477 -13.34 -8.12 -0.06
N LEU A 478 -12.70 -7.37 -0.94
CA LEU A 478 -11.31 -7.52 -1.36
C LEU A 478 -10.46 -6.35 -0.83
N SER A 479 -10.63 -6.01 0.47
CA SER A 479 -9.81 -4.98 1.13
C SER A 479 -8.38 -5.42 1.42
N VAL A 480 -8.14 -6.73 1.50
CA VAL A 480 -6.81 -7.36 1.47
C VAL A 480 -6.90 -8.63 0.61
N ASP A 481 -5.77 -9.27 0.32
CA ASP A 481 -5.75 -10.54 -0.42
C ASP A 481 -6.63 -11.60 0.27
N ARG A 482 -7.22 -12.51 -0.51
CA ARG A 482 -8.15 -13.53 -0.03
C ARG A 482 -7.75 -14.91 -0.55
N GLU A 483 -7.64 -15.86 0.37
CA GLU A 483 -7.39 -17.27 0.05
C GLU A 483 -8.62 -18.13 0.33
N PHE A 484 -8.82 -19.12 -0.53
CA PHE A 484 -9.92 -20.06 -0.45
C PHE A 484 -9.42 -21.47 -0.72
N PHE A 485 -9.76 -22.40 0.17
CA PHE A 485 -9.42 -23.82 0.04
C PHE A 485 -10.72 -24.62 -0.01
N VAL A 486 -10.89 -25.46 -1.05
CA VAL A 486 -12.08 -26.29 -1.23
C VAL A 486 -11.66 -27.74 -1.45
N GLN A 487 -12.10 -28.64 -0.58
CA GLN A 487 -11.83 -30.08 -0.67
C GLN A 487 -12.94 -30.78 -1.47
N LEU A 488 -12.57 -31.52 -2.52
CA LEU A 488 -13.46 -31.98 -3.60
C LEU A 488 -13.94 -33.43 -3.54
#